data_AF-A0A2P8DQ86-F1
#
_entry.id   AF-A0A2P8DQ86-F1
#
_cell.length_a   1.000
_cell.length_b   1.000
_cell.length_c   1.000
_cell.angle_alpha   90.00
_cell.angle_beta   90.00
_cell.angle_gamma   90.00
#
_symmetry.space_group_name_H-M   'P 1'
#
loop_
_entity.id
_entity.type
_entity.pdbx_description
1 polymer ?
#
loop_
_entity_poly.entity_id
_entity_poly.type
_entity_poly.pdbx_seq_one_letter_code
_entity_poly.pdbx_strand_id
1 'polypeptide(L)'
;MTTLTASPRLRGFGTLTATQGRLFLRDTGSVVFAIAFPPLLVIGIGLALPGMRAPITDLPEPWAGMPAIHLFAPVALALAVATVALSTLPSQIVAERELGVLRRMATTPMRPQGVLVAQVLVNLCALVAACVLAIAAGALVFGTPAPVAPVAAALAFVLGAAATAGVGLLIAALAPKASAANGIGMLVYFPMLFFAGMWTPGPTMPDTVAAIARFTPLGAMSQALNAAWFEGGFPAAELVVMAAYIAVLYPLAARLFRWS
;
A
#
# COMPACT_ATOMS: atom_id res chain seq x y z
N MET A 1 1.45 41.47 -24.80
CA MET A 1 0.46 40.74 -23.98
C MET A 1 0.33 39.33 -24.52
N THR A 2 1.07 38.39 -23.93
CA THR A 2 1.18 37.01 -24.41
C THR A 2 0.27 36.14 -23.55
N THR A 3 -0.94 35.87 -24.03
CA THR A 3 -1.89 34.95 -23.40
C THR A 3 -1.41 33.52 -23.62
N LEU A 4 -0.82 32.93 -22.57
CA LEU A 4 -0.48 31.51 -22.52
C LEU A 4 -1.77 30.68 -22.57
N THR A 5 -2.05 30.10 -23.72
CA THR A 5 -3.10 29.10 -23.94
C THR A 5 -2.72 27.79 -23.23
N ALA A 6 -3.14 27.65 -21.97
CA ALA A 6 -3.07 26.38 -21.26
C ALA A 6 -3.82 25.30 -22.05
N SER A 7 -3.10 24.24 -22.43
CA SER A 7 -3.60 23.19 -23.31
C SER A 7 -4.93 22.56 -22.80
N PRO A 8 -5.84 22.10 -23.69
CA PRO A 8 -7.13 21.51 -23.31
C PRO A 8 -7.00 20.22 -22.48
N ARG A 9 -5.80 19.67 -22.33
CA ARG A 9 -5.51 18.34 -21.76
C ARG A 9 -5.65 18.27 -20.24
N LEU A 10 -5.68 19.41 -19.53
CA LEU A 10 -5.71 19.48 -18.06
C LEU A 10 -7.03 20.03 -17.48
N ARG A 11 -7.93 20.55 -18.33
CA ARG A 11 -9.21 21.10 -17.87
C ARG A 11 -10.11 19.95 -17.42
N GLY A 12 -10.31 19.81 -16.11
CA GLY A 12 -11.20 18.82 -15.50
C GLY A 12 -10.51 17.67 -14.76
N PHE A 13 -9.19 17.46 -14.92
CA PHE A 13 -8.47 16.43 -14.17
C PHE A 13 -8.48 16.71 -12.65
N GLY A 14 -8.32 17.97 -12.25
CA GLY A 14 -8.43 18.38 -10.85
C GLY A 14 -9.84 18.16 -10.29
N THR A 15 -10.87 18.48 -11.07
CA THR A 15 -12.28 18.27 -10.68
C THR A 15 -12.59 16.77 -10.57
N LEU A 16 -12.13 15.94 -11.51
CA LEU A 16 -12.28 14.49 -11.47
C LEU A 16 -11.59 13.90 -10.23
N THR A 17 -10.34 14.28 -9.97
CA THR A 17 -9.59 13.82 -8.79
C THR A 17 -10.28 14.26 -7.49
N ALA A 18 -10.82 15.47 -7.44
CA ALA A 18 -11.58 15.96 -6.30
C ALA A 18 -12.92 15.23 -6.11
N THR A 19 -13.64 14.91 -7.19
CA THR A 19 -14.88 14.13 -7.15
C THR A 19 -14.60 12.69 -6.70
N GLN A 20 -13.56 12.06 -7.26
CA GLN A 20 -13.10 10.73 -6.86
C GLN A 20 -12.66 10.72 -5.39
N GLY A 21 -11.91 11.73 -4.95
CA GLY A 21 -11.55 11.89 -3.54
C GLY A 21 -12.77 12.05 -2.62
N ARG A 22 -13.78 12.81 -3.03
CA ARG A 22 -15.05 12.93 -2.28
C ARG A 22 -15.85 11.63 -2.27
N LEU A 23 -15.85 10.86 -3.35
CA LEU A 23 -16.50 9.55 -3.43
C LEU A 23 -15.80 8.53 -2.52
N PHE A 24 -14.47 8.51 -2.56
CA PHE A 24 -13.65 7.70 -1.66
C PHE A 24 -13.97 8.02 -0.20
N LEU A 25 -13.93 9.31 0.18
CA LEU A 25 -14.26 9.76 1.54
C LEU A 25 -15.72 9.49 1.95
N ARG A 26 -16.63 9.24 1.00
CA ARG A 26 -18.03 8.86 1.26
C ARG A 26 -18.23 7.35 1.42
N ASP A 27 -17.29 6.53 0.95
CA ASP A 27 -17.24 5.10 1.28
C ASP A 27 -16.64 4.92 2.68
N THR A 28 -17.36 5.46 3.68
CA THR A 28 -16.91 5.53 5.07
C THR A 28 -16.50 4.17 5.61
N GLY A 29 -17.19 3.10 5.21
CA GLY A 29 -16.87 1.74 5.65
C GLY A 29 -15.48 1.29 5.21
N SER A 30 -15.19 1.37 3.92
CA SER A 30 -13.90 0.94 3.37
C SER A 30 -12.76 1.86 3.82
N VAL A 31 -13.00 3.17 3.90
CA VAL A 31 -11.98 4.16 4.31
C VAL A 31 -11.64 4.02 5.79
N VAL A 32 -12.66 3.95 6.65
CA VAL A 32 -12.45 3.76 8.09
C VAL A 32 -11.75 2.43 8.34
N PHE A 33 -12.16 1.35 7.67
CA PHE A 33 -11.45 0.07 7.82
C PHE A 33 -10.00 0.16 7.31
N ALA A 34 -9.75 0.66 6.10
CA ALA A 34 -8.40 0.72 5.53
C ALA A 34 -7.43 1.60 6.33
N ILE A 35 -7.93 2.67 6.95
CA ILE A 35 -7.13 3.61 7.73
C ILE A 35 -7.01 3.19 9.20
N ALA A 36 -8.09 2.73 9.82
CA ALA A 36 -8.12 2.40 11.24
C ALA A 36 -7.63 0.98 11.53
N PHE A 37 -7.80 0.03 10.61
CA PHE A 37 -7.41 -1.36 10.83
C PHE A 37 -5.91 -1.53 11.10
N PRO A 38 -4.98 -0.90 10.34
CA PRO A 38 -3.55 -1.03 10.63
C PRO A 38 -3.14 -0.57 12.04
N PRO A 39 -3.47 0.66 12.49
CA PRO A 39 -3.12 1.10 13.84
C PRO A 39 -3.88 0.31 14.92
N LEU A 40 -5.16 -0.06 14.71
CA LEU A 40 -5.90 -0.89 15.66
C LEU A 40 -5.27 -2.26 15.85
N LEU A 41 -4.75 -2.86 14.77
CA LEU A 41 -4.08 -4.14 14.82
C LEU A 41 -2.77 -4.05 15.61
N VAL A 42 -1.95 -3.02 15.37
CA VAL A 42 -0.71 -2.78 16.13
C VAL A 42 -1.01 -2.55 17.61
N ILE A 43 -2.02 -1.71 17.91
CA ILE A 43 -2.45 -1.44 19.27
C ILE A 43 -2.97 -2.72 19.94
N GLY A 44 -3.77 -3.50 19.21
CA GLY A 44 -4.31 -4.78 19.66
C GLY A 44 -3.21 -5.77 19.99
N ILE A 45 -2.24 -5.97 19.10
CA ILE A 45 -1.07 -6.84 19.34
C ILE A 45 -0.28 -6.34 20.55
N GLY A 46 0.03 -5.05 20.62
CA GLY A 46 0.84 -4.48 21.71
C GLY A 46 0.16 -4.42 23.08
N LEU A 47 -1.17 -4.58 23.15
CA LEU A 47 -1.95 -4.64 24.39
C LEU A 47 -2.37 -6.07 24.77
N ALA A 48 -2.69 -6.90 23.79
CA ALA A 48 -3.25 -8.24 24.00
C ALA A 48 -2.17 -9.30 24.21
N LEU A 49 -0.99 -9.14 23.62
CA LEU A 49 0.10 -10.10 23.76
C LEU A 49 1.03 -9.70 24.92
N PRO A 50 1.07 -10.48 26.02
CA PRO A 50 1.98 -10.23 27.12
C PRO A 50 3.43 -10.40 26.64
N GLY A 51 4.32 -9.47 27.01
CA GLY A 51 5.73 -9.47 26.61
C GLY A 51 6.07 -8.57 25.41
N MET A 52 5.08 -8.07 24.66
CA MET A 52 5.32 -7.19 23.50
C MET A 52 5.98 -5.84 23.84
N ARG A 53 5.84 -5.40 25.09
CA ARG A 53 6.44 -4.18 25.62
C ARG A 53 7.74 -4.44 26.39
N ALA A 54 8.08 -5.70 26.61
CA ALA A 54 9.34 -6.07 27.25
C ALA A 54 10.50 -5.88 26.26
N PRO A 55 11.68 -5.48 26.74
CA PRO A 55 12.90 -5.43 25.92
C PRO A 55 13.22 -6.83 25.37
N ILE A 56 13.59 -6.90 24.09
CA ILE A 56 14.04 -8.15 23.50
C ILE A 56 15.45 -8.47 23.98
N THR A 57 15.66 -9.65 24.56
CA THR A 57 16.97 -10.12 25.03
C THR A 57 17.61 -11.16 24.12
N ASP A 58 16.82 -11.79 23.25
CA ASP A 58 17.23 -13.00 22.52
C ASP A 58 17.65 -12.71 21.06
N LEU A 59 17.65 -11.44 20.66
CA LEU A 59 18.08 -10.99 19.33
C LEU A 59 19.40 -10.21 19.41
N PRO A 60 20.24 -10.26 18.37
CA PRO A 60 21.44 -9.44 18.28
C PRO A 60 21.11 -7.94 18.14
N GLU A 61 22.11 -7.08 18.34
CA GLU A 61 22.05 -5.64 17.96
C GLU A 61 21.75 -5.52 16.45
N PRO A 62 20.92 -4.55 16.00
CA PRO A 62 20.38 -3.39 16.71
C PRO A 62 19.04 -3.63 17.43
N TRP A 63 18.51 -4.85 17.46
CA TRP A 63 17.18 -5.14 18.02
C TRP A 63 17.20 -5.45 19.53
N ALA A 64 18.38 -5.81 20.06
CA ALA A 64 18.59 -6.05 21.47
C ALA A 64 18.18 -4.83 22.32
N GLY A 65 17.43 -5.05 23.40
CA GLY A 65 16.99 -4.00 24.32
C GLY A 65 15.81 -3.15 23.83
N MET A 66 15.36 -3.30 22.58
CA MET A 66 14.17 -2.61 22.08
C MET A 66 12.89 -3.39 22.45
N PRO A 67 11.77 -2.70 22.76
CA PRO A 67 10.46 -3.34 22.86
C PRO A 67 10.07 -4.06 21.57
N ALA A 68 9.57 -5.29 21.69
CA ALA A 68 9.17 -6.11 20.53
C ALA A 68 8.08 -5.46 19.65
N ILE A 69 7.26 -4.58 20.23
CA ILE A 69 6.25 -3.81 19.50
C ILE A 69 6.84 -2.91 18.41
N HIS A 70 8.10 -2.46 18.54
CA HIS A 70 8.71 -1.59 17.52
C HIS A 70 8.95 -2.32 16.20
N LEU A 71 9.17 -3.64 16.23
CA LEU A 71 9.33 -4.46 15.03
C LEU A 71 8.07 -4.46 14.14
N PHE A 72 6.92 -4.10 14.70
CA PHE A 72 5.65 -4.05 13.97
C PHE A 72 5.44 -2.73 13.20
N ALA A 73 6.29 -1.72 13.35
CA ALA A 73 6.10 -0.45 12.63
C ALA A 73 6.22 -0.61 11.10
N PRO A 74 7.25 -1.27 10.54
CA PRO A 74 7.29 -1.62 9.11
C PRO A 74 6.09 -2.48 8.66
N VAL A 75 5.68 -3.42 9.52
CA VAL A 75 4.55 -4.32 9.25
C VAL A 75 3.23 -3.56 9.17
N ALA A 76 3.02 -2.56 10.03
CA ALA A 76 1.84 -1.71 10.01
C ALA A 76 1.70 -0.93 8.70
N LEU A 77 2.83 -0.43 8.18
CA LEU A 77 2.88 0.25 6.89
C LEU A 77 2.58 -0.71 5.74
N ALA A 78 3.16 -1.91 5.75
CA ALA A 78 2.87 -2.95 4.79
C ALA A 78 1.38 -3.36 4.82
N LEU A 79 0.78 -3.48 6.02
CA LEU A 79 -0.63 -3.76 6.20
C LEU A 79 -1.53 -2.66 5.60
N ALA A 80 -1.20 -1.39 5.86
CA ALA A 80 -1.92 -0.25 5.28
C ALA A 80 -1.87 -0.27 3.75
N VAL A 81 -0.68 -0.51 3.18
CA VAL A 81 -0.49 -0.69 1.73
C VAL A 81 -1.34 -1.83 1.20
N ALA A 82 -1.24 -3.01 1.80
CA ALA A 82 -1.97 -4.19 1.35
C ALA A 82 -3.48 -3.96 1.36
N THR A 83 -4.00 -3.28 2.38
CA THR A 83 -5.45 -3.07 2.53
C THR A 83 -5.96 -2.16 1.42
N VAL A 84 -5.29 -1.04 1.19
CA VAL A 84 -5.68 -0.09 0.14
C VAL A 84 -5.48 -0.70 -1.25
N ALA A 85 -4.31 -1.30 -1.50
CA ALA A 85 -3.90 -1.75 -2.82
C ALA A 85 -4.60 -3.03 -3.28
N LEU A 86 -4.87 -3.99 -2.38
CA LEU A 86 -5.39 -5.31 -2.75
C LEU A 86 -6.88 -5.47 -2.48
N SER A 87 -7.47 -4.65 -1.60
CA SER A 87 -8.90 -4.71 -1.28
C SER A 87 -9.65 -3.51 -1.87
N THR A 88 -9.31 -2.30 -1.43
CA THR A 88 -10.08 -1.09 -1.76
C THR A 88 -9.96 -0.72 -3.24
N LEU A 89 -8.73 -0.63 -3.75
CA LEU A 89 -8.44 -0.21 -5.12
C LEU A 89 -9.10 -1.11 -6.19
N PRO A 90 -8.94 -2.45 -6.19
CA PRO A 90 -9.55 -3.29 -7.22
C PRO A 90 -11.08 -3.30 -7.13
N SER A 91 -11.64 -3.32 -5.92
CA SER A 91 -13.09 -3.32 -5.74
C SER A 91 -13.72 -2.03 -6.29
N GLN A 92 -13.12 -0.87 -6.03
CA GLN A 92 -13.61 0.41 -6.54
C GLN A 92 -13.57 0.49 -8.07
N ILE A 93 -12.44 0.12 -8.68
CA ILE A 93 -12.28 0.16 -10.14
C ILE A 93 -13.32 -0.74 -10.83
N VAL A 94 -13.55 -1.95 -10.30
CA VAL A 94 -14.50 -2.87 -10.89
C VAL A 94 -15.95 -2.42 -10.66
N ALA A 95 -16.27 -1.85 -9.50
CA ALA A 95 -17.60 -1.29 -9.23
C ALA A 95 -17.95 -0.14 -10.19
N GLU A 96 -17.00 0.75 -10.49
CA GLU A 96 -17.23 1.82 -11.47
C GLU A 96 -17.44 1.31 -12.90
N ARG A 97 -16.75 0.21 -13.25
CA ARG A 97 -16.97 -0.48 -14.53
C ARG A 97 -18.38 -1.07 -14.60
N GLU A 98 -18.85 -1.72 -13.53
CA GLU A 98 -20.21 -2.27 -13.44
C GLU A 98 -21.29 -1.18 -13.57
N LEU A 99 -21.07 -0.02 -12.94
CA LEU A 99 -21.99 1.12 -13.02
C LEU A 99 -21.99 1.84 -14.38
N GLY A 100 -21.13 1.42 -15.32
CA GLY A 100 -21.02 2.03 -16.65
C GLY A 100 -20.50 3.46 -16.63
N VAL A 101 -19.89 3.89 -15.52
CA VAL A 101 -19.29 5.23 -15.37
C VAL A 101 -18.21 5.43 -16.43
N LEU A 102 -17.41 4.39 -16.67
CA LEU A 102 -16.37 4.40 -17.70
C LEU A 102 -16.93 4.59 -19.12
N ARG A 103 -18.09 3.99 -19.44
CA ARG A 103 -18.77 4.19 -20.75
C ARG A 103 -19.33 5.60 -20.91
N ARG A 104 -19.92 6.16 -19.85
CA ARG A 104 -20.45 7.54 -19.86
C ARG A 104 -19.33 8.57 -19.96
N MET A 105 -18.17 8.31 -19.35
CA MET A 105 -16.99 9.17 -19.50
C MET A 105 -16.31 9.02 -20.87
N ALA A 106 -16.43 7.88 -21.54
CA ALA A 106 -15.93 7.72 -22.92
C ALA A 106 -16.69 8.60 -23.94
N THR A 107 -17.92 9.02 -23.61
CA THR A 107 -18.72 9.95 -24.44
C THR A 107 -18.45 11.43 -24.17
N THR A 108 -17.63 11.76 -23.16
CA THR A 108 -17.15 13.13 -22.92
C THR A 108 -15.73 13.31 -23.49
N PRO A 109 -15.24 14.54 -23.73
CA PRO A 109 -13.90 14.78 -24.29
C PRO A 109 -12.73 14.31 -23.40
N MET A 110 -13.01 13.69 -22.25
CA MET A 110 -12.01 13.16 -21.34
C MET A 110 -11.67 11.72 -21.72
N ARG A 111 -10.38 11.46 -21.98
CA ARG A 111 -9.90 10.11 -22.23
C ARG A 111 -10.12 9.24 -20.99
N PRO A 112 -10.59 8.00 -21.14
CA PRO A 112 -10.92 7.14 -20.00
C PRO A 112 -9.66 6.71 -19.20
N GLN A 113 -8.46 6.89 -19.79
CA GLN A 113 -7.16 6.83 -19.10
C GLN A 113 -7.05 7.84 -17.94
N GLY A 114 -7.68 9.01 -18.03
CA GLY A 114 -7.65 10.04 -16.98
C GLY A 114 -8.36 9.61 -15.69
N VAL A 115 -9.36 8.72 -15.80
CA VAL A 115 -10.10 8.18 -14.64
C VAL A 115 -9.21 7.21 -13.86
N LEU A 116 -8.55 6.28 -14.55
CA LEU A 116 -7.58 5.36 -13.94
C LEU A 116 -6.46 6.13 -13.25
N VAL A 117 -5.91 7.17 -13.89
CA VAL A 117 -4.85 7.98 -13.30
C VAL A 117 -5.36 8.74 -12.07
N ALA A 118 -6.55 9.33 -12.11
CA ALA A 118 -7.15 10.00 -10.95
C ALA A 118 -7.45 9.02 -9.79
N GLN A 119 -7.91 7.80 -10.09
CA GLN A 119 -8.17 6.76 -9.10
C GLN A 119 -6.89 6.31 -8.41
N VAL A 120 -5.83 6.09 -9.20
CA VAL A 120 -4.51 5.73 -8.67
C VAL A 120 -4.00 6.88 -7.81
N LEU A 121 -4.18 8.14 -8.23
CA LEU A 121 -3.78 9.31 -7.45
C LEU A 121 -4.53 9.41 -6.12
N VAL A 122 -5.86 9.20 -6.12
CA VAL A 122 -6.69 9.23 -4.90
C VAL A 122 -6.31 8.11 -3.94
N ASN A 123 -6.10 6.90 -4.44
CA ASN A 123 -5.62 5.79 -3.61
C ASN A 123 -4.20 6.04 -3.08
N LEU A 124 -3.33 6.67 -3.86
CA LEU A 124 -1.99 7.07 -3.41
C LEU A 124 -2.09 8.11 -2.27
N CYS A 125 -2.99 9.09 -2.39
CA CYS A 125 -3.24 10.07 -1.32
C CYS A 125 -3.83 9.42 -0.06
N ALA A 126 -4.81 8.52 -0.21
CA ALA A 126 -5.37 7.77 0.90
C ALA A 126 -4.32 6.90 1.59
N LEU A 127 -3.43 6.32 0.80
CA LEU A 127 -2.31 5.54 1.30
C LEU A 127 -1.32 6.39 2.10
N VAL A 128 -0.92 7.55 1.58
CA VAL A 128 -0.07 8.50 2.32
C VAL A 128 -0.74 8.90 3.65
N ALA A 129 -2.05 9.16 3.64
CA ALA A 129 -2.80 9.49 4.86
C ALA A 129 -2.81 8.33 5.87
N ALA A 130 -3.07 7.09 5.43
CA ALA A 130 -3.03 5.90 6.27
C ALA A 130 -1.64 5.70 6.92
N CYS A 131 -0.57 6.02 6.19
CA CYS A 131 0.79 5.89 6.68
C CYS A 131 1.20 6.98 7.68
N VAL A 132 0.82 8.24 7.42
CA VAL A 132 0.99 9.31 8.41
C VAL A 132 0.27 8.95 9.71
N LEU A 133 -0.95 8.41 9.63
CA LEU A 133 -1.72 7.98 10.80
C LEU A 133 -1.10 6.77 11.50
N ALA A 134 -0.61 5.78 10.76
CA ALA A 134 0.04 4.60 11.34
C ALA A 134 1.34 4.97 12.09
N ILE A 135 2.18 5.84 11.50
CA ILE A 135 3.41 6.32 12.15
C ILE A 135 3.07 7.19 13.36
N ALA A 136 2.11 8.11 13.22
CA ALA A 136 1.68 8.95 14.34
C ALA A 136 1.11 8.12 15.51
N ALA A 137 0.28 7.12 15.23
CA ALA A 137 -0.26 6.22 16.24
C ALA A 137 0.84 5.40 16.92
N GLY A 138 1.79 4.85 16.16
CA GLY A 138 2.94 4.13 16.70
C GLY A 138 3.82 4.99 17.60
N ALA A 139 4.11 6.23 17.17
CA ALA A 139 4.90 7.19 17.95
C ALA A 139 4.17 7.63 19.23
N LEU A 140 2.88 7.96 19.15
CA LEU A 140 2.10 8.45 20.29
C LEU A 140 1.77 7.37 21.33
N VAL A 141 1.52 6.13 20.90
CA VAL A 141 1.08 5.05 21.80
C VAL A 141 2.27 4.26 22.35
N PHE A 142 3.34 4.09 21.57
CA PHE A 142 4.44 3.18 21.91
C PHE A 142 5.82 3.84 21.91
N GLY A 143 5.94 5.11 21.52
CA GLY A 143 7.24 5.80 21.47
C GLY A 143 8.16 5.23 20.40
N THR A 144 7.61 4.68 19.31
CA THR A 144 8.41 4.02 18.26
C THR A 144 9.49 4.92 17.69
N PRO A 145 10.77 4.46 17.63
CA PRO A 145 11.86 5.26 17.10
C PRO A 145 11.61 5.63 15.64
N ALA A 146 12.09 6.79 15.23
CA ALA A 146 12.07 7.19 13.82
C ALA A 146 13.04 6.32 12.99
N PRO A 147 12.83 6.18 11.68
CA PRO A 147 13.75 5.42 10.84
C PRO A 147 15.16 6.01 10.87
N VAL A 148 16.19 5.16 10.99
CA VAL A 148 17.59 5.58 10.89
C VAL A 148 17.90 6.22 9.53
N ALA A 149 17.34 5.66 8.45
CA ALA A 149 17.47 6.17 7.08
C ALA A 149 16.10 6.60 6.52
N PRO A 150 15.61 7.82 6.83
CA PRO A 150 14.25 8.25 6.48
C PRO A 150 14.00 8.34 4.97
N VAL A 151 15.04 8.70 4.19
CA VAL A 151 14.94 8.76 2.72
C VAL A 151 14.80 7.36 2.12
N ALA A 152 15.58 6.39 2.62
CA ALA A 152 15.48 5.01 2.18
C ALA A 152 14.12 4.40 2.55
N ALA A 153 13.62 4.71 3.76
CA ALA A 153 12.29 4.28 4.21
C ALA A 153 11.17 4.86 3.33
N ALA A 154 11.24 6.16 3.01
CA ALA A 154 10.27 6.79 2.12
C ALA A 154 10.31 6.21 0.70
N LEU A 155 11.50 5.93 0.16
CA LEU A 155 11.66 5.33 -1.16
C LEU A 155 11.11 3.89 -1.19
N ALA A 156 11.47 3.06 -0.21
CA ALA A 156 10.98 1.70 -0.05
C ALA A 156 9.45 1.68 0.07
N PHE A 157 8.91 2.62 0.84
CA PHE A 157 7.47 2.79 1.00
C PHE A 157 6.78 3.10 -0.33
N VAL A 158 7.25 4.12 -1.05
CA VAL A 158 6.62 4.55 -2.32
C VAL A 158 6.72 3.47 -3.39
N LEU A 159 7.86 2.79 -3.51
CA LEU A 159 8.02 1.71 -4.48
C LEU A 159 7.21 0.47 -4.10
N GLY A 160 7.16 0.10 -2.82
CA GLY A 160 6.38 -1.03 -2.33
C GLY A 160 4.89 -0.81 -2.49
N ALA A 161 4.43 0.41 -2.20
CA ALA A 161 3.08 0.88 -2.48
C ALA A 161 2.71 0.75 -3.95
N ALA A 162 3.53 1.29 -4.84
CA ALA A 162 3.29 1.25 -6.28
C ALA A 162 3.32 -0.20 -6.81
N ALA A 163 4.30 -1.01 -6.39
CA ALA A 163 4.40 -2.41 -6.78
C ALA A 163 3.15 -3.22 -6.37
N THR A 164 2.68 -3.05 -5.13
CA THR A 164 1.49 -3.72 -4.61
C THR A 164 0.21 -3.19 -5.27
N ALA A 165 0.13 -1.88 -5.55
CA ALA A 165 -0.96 -1.30 -6.32
C ALA A 165 -1.02 -1.87 -7.75
N GLY A 166 0.13 -2.18 -8.37
CA GLY A 166 0.20 -2.90 -9.64
C GLY A 166 -0.50 -4.27 -9.58
N VAL A 167 -0.39 -4.98 -8.46
CA VAL A 167 -1.09 -6.26 -8.24
C VAL A 167 -2.60 -6.03 -8.13
N GLY A 168 -3.01 -5.02 -7.37
CA GLY A 168 -4.41 -4.59 -7.29
C GLY A 168 -4.99 -4.22 -8.65
N LEU A 169 -4.25 -3.47 -9.47
CA LEU A 169 -4.66 -3.11 -10.82
C LEU A 169 -4.80 -4.33 -11.73
N LEU A 170 -3.92 -5.33 -11.59
CA LEU A 170 -4.04 -6.58 -12.32
C LEU A 170 -5.31 -7.33 -11.90
N ILE A 171 -5.61 -7.41 -10.60
CA ILE A 171 -6.86 -8.01 -10.09
C ILE A 171 -8.07 -7.28 -10.67
N ALA A 172 -8.06 -5.93 -10.69
CA ALA A 172 -9.12 -5.13 -11.26
C ALA A 172 -9.32 -5.38 -12.77
N ALA A 173 -8.23 -5.61 -13.50
CA ALA A 173 -8.27 -5.90 -14.93
C ALA A 173 -8.90 -7.26 -15.24
N LEU A 174 -8.64 -8.29 -14.41
CA LEU A 174 -9.15 -9.65 -14.63
C LEU A 174 -10.52 -9.91 -14.01
N ALA A 175 -10.83 -9.31 -12.86
CA ALA A 175 -12.03 -9.61 -12.12
C ALA A 175 -13.29 -9.14 -12.88
N PRO A 176 -14.32 -9.98 -13.05
CA PRO A 176 -15.53 -9.59 -13.79
C PRO A 176 -16.47 -8.71 -12.98
N LYS A 177 -16.50 -8.87 -11.64
CA LYS A 177 -17.43 -8.20 -10.71
C LYS A 177 -16.71 -7.67 -9.47
N ALA A 178 -17.28 -6.66 -8.81
CA ALA A 178 -16.67 -6.07 -7.61
C ALA A 178 -16.52 -7.10 -6.48
N SER A 179 -17.50 -7.98 -6.31
CA SER A 179 -17.41 -9.09 -5.33
C SER A 179 -16.30 -10.08 -5.65
N ALA A 180 -16.09 -10.41 -6.92
CA ALA A 180 -14.99 -11.27 -7.36
C ALA A 180 -13.63 -10.60 -7.16
N ALA A 181 -13.54 -9.28 -7.42
CA ALA A 181 -12.34 -8.49 -7.19
C ALA A 181 -11.95 -8.50 -5.70
N ASN A 182 -12.93 -8.32 -4.80
CA ASN A 182 -12.71 -8.39 -3.36
C ASN A 182 -12.28 -9.81 -2.93
N GLY A 183 -12.94 -10.86 -3.41
CA GLY A 183 -12.56 -12.25 -3.09
C GLY A 183 -11.13 -12.60 -3.53
N ILE A 184 -10.76 -12.24 -4.77
CA ILE A 184 -9.38 -12.43 -5.27
C ILE A 184 -8.41 -11.56 -4.46
N GLY A 185 -8.78 -10.32 -4.18
CA GLY A 185 -8.03 -9.39 -3.33
C GLY A 185 -7.69 -10.00 -1.98
N MET A 186 -8.68 -10.55 -1.28
CA MET A 186 -8.49 -11.22 0.01
C MET A 186 -7.62 -12.49 -0.09
N LEU A 187 -7.78 -13.30 -1.14
CA LEU A 187 -6.96 -14.47 -1.38
C LEU A 187 -5.48 -14.14 -1.60
N VAL A 188 -5.18 -12.97 -2.18
CA VAL A 188 -3.80 -12.48 -2.35
C VAL A 188 -3.30 -11.73 -1.11
N TYR A 189 -4.20 -11.02 -0.43
CA TYR A 189 -3.92 -10.20 0.74
C TYR A 189 -3.33 -11.01 1.90
N PHE A 190 -3.97 -12.11 2.31
CA PHE A 190 -3.48 -12.90 3.46
C PHE A 190 -2.09 -13.50 3.23
N PRO A 191 -1.80 -14.15 2.09
CA PRO A 191 -0.44 -14.59 1.76
C PRO A 191 0.57 -13.44 1.72
N MET A 192 0.20 -12.28 1.14
CA MET A 192 1.10 -11.13 1.11
C MET A 192 1.42 -10.61 2.51
N LEU A 193 0.44 -10.54 3.41
CA LEU A 193 0.69 -10.18 4.81
C LEU A 193 1.64 -11.17 5.49
N PHE A 194 1.60 -12.45 5.10
CA PHE A 194 2.46 -13.46 5.69
C PHE A 194 3.91 -13.19 5.30
N PHE A 195 4.14 -12.95 4.01
CA PHE A 195 5.45 -12.54 3.50
C PHE A 195 5.89 -11.15 3.98
N ALA A 196 4.96 -10.27 4.37
CA ALA A 196 5.29 -8.98 4.99
C ALA A 196 5.79 -9.11 6.44
N GLY A 197 5.73 -10.30 7.04
CA GLY A 197 6.16 -10.52 8.42
C GLY A 197 5.13 -10.12 9.47
N MET A 198 3.83 -10.18 9.12
CA MET A 198 2.75 -9.90 10.08
C MET A 198 2.80 -10.81 11.31
N TRP A 199 3.11 -12.09 11.11
CA TRP A 199 3.20 -13.06 12.20
C TRP A 199 4.62 -13.23 12.76
N THR A 200 5.63 -12.96 11.94
CA THR A 200 7.04 -13.05 12.28
C THR A 200 7.75 -11.80 11.76
N PRO A 201 7.75 -10.70 12.53
CA PRO A 201 8.30 -9.43 12.08
C PRO A 201 9.82 -9.50 11.96
N GLY A 202 10.34 -9.00 10.83
CA GLY A 202 11.75 -8.78 10.54
C GLY A 202 12.68 -9.90 11.04
N PRO A 203 13.46 -9.67 12.12
CA PRO A 203 14.49 -10.59 12.61
C PRO A 203 13.96 -11.92 13.16
N THR A 204 12.65 -12.04 13.40
CA THR A 204 12.03 -13.30 13.87
C THR A 204 11.52 -14.17 12.72
N MET A 205 11.66 -13.70 11.48
CA MET A 205 11.22 -14.44 10.29
C MET A 205 12.19 -15.59 9.98
N PRO A 206 11.69 -16.81 9.72
CA PRO A 206 12.54 -17.92 9.29
C PRO A 206 13.24 -17.62 7.96
N ASP A 207 14.49 -18.05 7.80
CA ASP A 207 15.32 -17.75 6.62
C ASP A 207 14.66 -18.14 5.29
N THR A 208 13.95 -19.28 5.27
CA THR A 208 13.23 -19.74 4.08
C THR A 208 12.08 -18.82 3.70
N VAL A 209 11.34 -18.32 4.70
CA VAL A 209 10.24 -17.38 4.50
C VAL A 209 10.78 -16.03 4.07
N ALA A 210 11.86 -15.54 4.69
CA ALA A 210 12.52 -14.30 4.32
C ALA A 210 13.04 -14.35 2.87
N ALA A 211 13.64 -15.47 2.47
CA ALA A 211 14.14 -15.68 1.12
C ALA A 211 13.04 -15.71 0.05
N ILE A 212 11.83 -16.16 0.37
CA ILE A 212 10.68 -16.10 -0.54
C ILE A 212 10.05 -14.70 -0.51
N ALA A 213 9.92 -14.11 0.68
CA ALA A 213 9.33 -12.80 0.90
C ALA A 213 10.03 -11.70 0.09
N ARG A 214 11.36 -11.78 -0.09
CA ARG A 214 12.13 -10.83 -0.89
C ARG A 214 11.70 -10.76 -2.36
N PHE A 215 11.06 -11.82 -2.87
CA PHE A 215 10.55 -11.87 -4.25
C PHE A 215 9.09 -11.43 -4.34
N THR A 216 8.44 -11.12 -3.22
CA THR A 216 7.06 -10.60 -3.22
C THR A 216 7.11 -9.08 -3.04
N PRO A 217 6.19 -8.30 -3.64
CA PRO A 217 6.25 -6.84 -3.55
C PRO A 217 6.09 -6.34 -2.11
N LEU A 218 5.22 -7.00 -1.34
CA LEU A 218 4.97 -6.62 0.05
C LEU A 218 6.04 -7.12 1.02
N GLY A 219 6.61 -8.30 0.78
CA GLY A 219 7.74 -8.81 1.56
C GLY A 219 9.02 -8.02 1.31
N ALA A 220 9.34 -7.69 0.05
CA ALA A 220 10.44 -6.80 -0.31
C ALA A 220 10.28 -5.41 0.33
N MET A 221 9.07 -4.85 0.32
CA MET A 221 8.76 -3.59 1.01
C MET A 221 9.03 -3.69 2.52
N SER A 222 8.58 -4.76 3.18
CA SER A 222 8.77 -4.95 4.62
C SER A 222 10.24 -5.11 5.00
N GLN A 223 11.01 -5.88 4.22
CA GLN A 223 12.45 -6.04 4.44
C GLN A 223 13.21 -4.74 4.20
N ALA A 224 12.89 -4.02 3.12
CA ALA A 224 13.48 -2.71 2.83
C ALA A 224 13.18 -1.67 3.92
N LEU A 225 11.94 -1.68 4.44
CA LEU A 225 11.56 -0.82 5.55
C LEU A 225 12.31 -1.21 6.83
N ASN A 226 12.44 -2.50 7.16
CA ASN A 226 13.23 -2.95 8.32
C ASN A 226 14.69 -2.49 8.23
N ALA A 227 15.34 -2.69 7.07
CA ALA A 227 16.72 -2.26 6.84
C ALA A 227 16.87 -0.73 7.00
N ALA A 228 15.93 0.04 6.44
CA ALA A 228 15.94 1.50 6.56
C ALA A 228 15.61 2.00 7.98
N TRP A 229 14.82 1.25 8.74
CA TRP A 229 14.39 1.65 10.07
C TRP A 229 15.42 1.36 11.15
N PHE A 230 16.06 0.19 11.10
CA PHE A 230 16.89 -0.32 12.19
C PHE A 230 18.38 -0.43 11.81
N GLU A 231 18.70 -0.82 10.58
CA GLU A 231 20.09 -1.09 10.17
C GLU A 231 20.77 0.11 9.51
N GLY A 232 20.00 1.05 8.96
CA GLY A 232 20.50 2.23 8.24
C GLY A 232 21.04 1.95 6.84
N GLY A 233 20.91 0.70 6.35
CA GLY A 233 21.35 0.28 5.03
C GLY A 233 20.44 0.77 3.89
N PHE A 234 20.99 0.84 2.67
CA PHE A 234 20.20 1.07 1.45
C PHE A 234 19.79 -0.26 0.82
N PRO A 235 18.48 -0.64 0.84
CA PRO A 235 18.01 -1.96 0.43
C PRO A 235 17.89 -2.07 -1.10
N ALA A 236 19.02 -2.05 -1.81
CA ALA A 236 19.04 -1.98 -3.27
C ALA A 236 18.33 -3.16 -3.96
N ALA A 237 18.49 -4.38 -3.42
CA ALA A 237 17.91 -5.58 -4.01
C ALA A 237 16.38 -5.55 -3.98
N GLU A 238 15.81 -5.20 -2.82
CA GLU A 238 14.37 -5.10 -2.60
C GLU A 238 13.77 -3.98 -3.45
N LEU A 239 14.45 -2.84 -3.57
CA LEU A 239 14.02 -1.73 -4.41
C LEU A 239 13.99 -2.13 -5.90
N VAL A 240 14.98 -2.91 -6.36
CA VAL A 240 14.99 -3.44 -7.73
C VAL A 240 13.83 -4.41 -7.95
N VAL A 241 13.53 -5.29 -6.98
CA VAL A 241 12.37 -6.19 -7.08
C VAL A 241 11.07 -5.40 -7.19
N MET A 242 10.86 -4.40 -6.33
CA MET A 242 9.68 -3.54 -6.39
C MET A 242 9.58 -2.79 -7.72
N ALA A 243 10.69 -2.26 -8.23
CA ALA A 243 10.75 -1.60 -9.54
C ALA A 243 10.41 -2.56 -10.68
N ALA A 244 10.90 -3.81 -10.63
CA ALA A 244 10.59 -4.84 -11.61
C ALA A 244 9.09 -5.18 -11.61
N TYR A 245 8.46 -5.28 -10.44
CA TYR A 245 7.02 -5.45 -10.31
C TYR A 245 6.24 -4.31 -10.95
N ILE A 246 6.63 -3.06 -10.71
CA ILE A 246 6.00 -1.89 -11.34
C ILE A 246 6.14 -1.98 -12.87
N ALA A 247 7.35 -2.25 -13.36
CA ALA A 247 7.65 -2.33 -14.79
C ALA A 247 6.89 -3.43 -15.51
N VAL A 248 6.54 -4.53 -14.83
CA VAL A 248 5.80 -5.66 -15.42
C VAL A 248 4.30 -5.52 -15.25
N LEU A 249 3.83 -5.23 -14.03
CA LEU A 249 2.40 -5.28 -13.70
C LEU A 249 1.62 -4.11 -14.28
N TYR A 250 2.18 -2.90 -14.34
CA TYR A 250 1.45 -1.76 -14.90
C TYR A 250 1.16 -1.92 -16.39
N PRO A 251 2.15 -2.29 -17.24
CA PRO A 251 1.88 -2.57 -18.66
C PRO A 251 0.96 -3.78 -18.85
N LEU A 252 1.10 -4.83 -18.04
CA LEU A 252 0.25 -6.01 -18.12
C LEU A 252 -1.20 -5.69 -17.77
N ALA A 253 -1.43 -4.99 -16.65
CA ALA A 253 -2.74 -4.53 -16.25
C ALA A 253 -3.35 -3.63 -17.33
N ALA A 254 -2.59 -2.68 -17.88
CA ALA A 254 -3.05 -1.81 -18.95
C ALA A 254 -3.46 -2.57 -20.24
N ARG A 255 -2.77 -3.67 -20.57
CA ARG A 255 -3.09 -4.52 -21.73
C ARG A 255 -4.31 -5.40 -21.49
N LEU A 256 -4.48 -5.92 -20.28
CA LEU A 256 -5.59 -6.80 -19.92
C LEU A 256 -6.86 -6.03 -19.56
N PHE A 257 -6.74 -4.74 -19.25
CA PHE A 257 -7.87 -3.91 -18.86
C PHE A 257 -8.89 -3.77 -20.00
N ARG A 258 -10.05 -4.40 -19.83
CA ARG A 258 -11.17 -4.32 -20.78
C ARG A 258 -12.04 -3.12 -20.41
N TRP A 259 -12.15 -2.17 -21.34
CA TRP A 259 -12.96 -0.94 -21.20
C TRP A 259 -14.47 -1.14 -21.37
N SER A 260 -14.93 -2.40 -21.37
CA SER A 260 -16.33 -2.77 -21.57
C SER A 260 -17.16 -2.56 -20.32
#